data_AF-K6UF58-F1
#
_entry.id   AF-K6UF58-F1
#
_cell.length_a   1.000
_cell.length_b   1.000
_cell.length_c   1.000
_cell.angle_alpha   90.00
_cell.angle_beta   90.00
_cell.angle_gamma   90.00
#
_symmetry.space_group_name_H-M   'P 1'
#
loop_
_entity.id
_entity.type
_entity.pdbx_description
1 polymer ?
#
loop_
_entity_poly.entity_id
_entity_poly.type
_entity_poly.pdbx_seq_one_letter_code
_entity_poly.pdbx_strand_id
1 'polypeptide(L)'
;MSEISIVDNVLQLLKQNTKFTGSSHLFKFYDKLNTFYGTHENFSVCNEENNLVVQSCPAIEEIMENWDDGILSLFNSPDIDSSKLCDYTFYWLYGKLVEYNFKISNISLVYNKLSSFMKDKCFKGKDEIFYIKKVYDLKELKNKKELYDFVEYSKYLKDIWNDGIGDNKKKYCGYTKYIFELYKEMERKNVHQYISMK
;
A
#
# COMPACT_ATOMS: atom_id res chain seq x y z
N MET A 1 1.94 16.47 20.13
CA MET A 1 1.42 15.09 20.06
C MET A 1 0.39 15.06 18.96
N SER A 2 0.72 14.51 17.79
CA SER A 2 -0.28 14.29 16.73
C SER A 2 -1.26 13.22 17.19
N GLU A 3 -2.55 13.47 17.03
CA GLU A 3 -3.60 12.48 17.30
C GLU A 3 -3.36 11.23 16.45
N ILE A 4 -3.17 10.07 17.08
CA ILE A 4 -2.94 8.80 16.37
C ILE A 4 -4.22 8.49 15.58
N SER A 5 -4.09 8.27 14.27
CA SER A 5 -5.27 8.03 13.43
C SER A 5 -5.99 6.75 13.84
N ILE A 6 -7.29 6.64 13.52
CA ILE A 6 -8.07 5.43 13.79
C ILE A 6 -7.45 4.19 13.13
N VAL A 7 -6.81 4.37 11.96
CA VAL A 7 -6.09 3.34 11.22
C VAL A 7 -4.85 2.90 11.99
N ASP A 8 -4.00 3.84 12.40
CA ASP A 8 -2.77 3.53 13.14
C ASP A 8 -3.06 2.80 14.45
N ASN A 9 -4.10 3.24 15.16
CA ASN A 9 -4.56 2.59 16.39
C ASN A 9 -4.96 1.13 16.15
N VAL A 10 -5.71 0.85 15.09
CA VAL A 10 -6.12 -0.52 14.77
C VAL A 10 -4.95 -1.37 14.26
N LEU A 11 -4.05 -0.81 13.45
CA LEU A 11 -2.85 -1.51 13.00
C LEU A 11 -1.95 -1.90 14.18
N GLN A 12 -1.82 -1.05 15.19
CA GLN A 12 -1.10 -1.39 16.43
C GLN A 12 -1.75 -2.55 17.18
N LEU A 13 -3.08 -2.60 17.27
CA LEU A 13 -3.78 -3.72 17.90
C LEU A 13 -3.64 -5.02 17.09
N LEU A 14 -3.72 -4.94 15.77
CA LEU A 14 -3.53 -6.09 14.89
C LEU A 14 -2.12 -6.68 15.03
N LYS A 15 -1.09 -5.84 15.15
CA LYS A 15 0.29 -6.28 15.39
C LYS A 15 0.48 -7.09 16.69
N GLN A 16 -0.39 -6.88 17.68
CA GLN A 16 -0.36 -7.63 18.94
C GLN A 16 -1.11 -8.98 18.85
N ASN A 17 -1.89 -9.21 17.79
CA ASN A 17 -2.66 -10.42 17.62
C ASN A 17 -1.84 -11.49 16.86
N THR A 18 -1.45 -12.56 17.55
CA THR A 18 -0.60 -13.63 16.99
C THR A 18 -1.24 -14.40 15.84
N LYS A 19 -2.57 -14.57 15.84
CA LYS A 19 -3.30 -15.20 14.73
C LYS A 19 -3.24 -14.31 13.48
N PHE A 20 -3.42 -13.00 13.64
CA PHE A 20 -3.28 -12.05 12.54
C PHE A 20 -1.85 -12.04 12.00
N THR A 21 -0.84 -11.82 12.85
CA THR A 21 0.56 -11.74 12.39
C THR A 21 1.07 -13.07 11.84
N GLY A 22 0.56 -14.20 12.36
CA GLY A 22 0.85 -15.55 11.90
C GLY A 22 0.19 -15.94 10.58
N SER A 23 -0.92 -15.30 10.18
CA SER A 23 -1.69 -15.73 9.01
C SER A 23 -1.86 -14.66 7.92
N SER A 24 -1.69 -13.36 8.22
CA SER A 24 -1.86 -12.27 7.26
C SER A 24 -0.67 -12.18 6.30
N HIS A 25 -0.90 -12.58 5.06
CA HIS A 25 0.11 -12.53 4.00
C HIS A 25 0.54 -11.09 3.71
N LEU A 26 -0.43 -10.16 3.56
CA LEU A 26 -0.15 -8.75 3.36
C LEU A 26 0.71 -8.18 4.50
N PHE A 27 0.37 -8.47 5.75
CA PHE A 27 1.12 -7.98 6.90
C PHE A 27 2.57 -8.46 6.87
N LYS A 28 2.78 -9.77 6.70
CA LYS A 28 4.13 -10.35 6.61
C LYS A 28 4.93 -9.78 5.44
N PHE A 29 4.26 -9.54 4.32
CA PHE A 29 4.88 -8.95 3.14
C PHE A 29 5.37 -7.52 3.42
N TYR A 30 4.50 -6.67 3.94
CA TYR A 30 4.86 -5.31 4.32
C TYR A 30 5.95 -5.26 5.38
N ASP A 31 5.92 -6.16 6.37
CA ASP A 31 6.91 -6.23 7.43
C ASP A 31 8.32 -6.51 6.87
N LYS A 32 8.45 -7.46 5.93
CA LYS A 32 9.72 -7.69 5.25
C LYS A 32 10.13 -6.53 4.36
N LEU A 33 9.22 -5.96 3.56
CA LEU A 33 9.56 -4.80 2.72
C LEU A 33 10.03 -3.61 3.56
N ASN A 34 9.40 -3.37 4.71
CA ASN A 34 9.83 -2.33 5.64
C ASN A 34 11.22 -2.63 6.23
N THR A 35 11.50 -3.89 6.54
CA THR A 35 12.78 -4.34 7.09
C THR A 35 13.92 -4.17 6.09
N PHE A 36 13.71 -4.59 4.83
CA PHE A 36 14.76 -4.55 3.80
C PHE A 36 14.87 -3.19 3.12
N TYR A 37 13.75 -2.54 2.82
CA TYR A 37 13.73 -1.39 1.93
C TYR A 37 13.15 -0.13 2.56
N GLY A 38 12.52 -0.22 3.74
CA GLY A 38 11.69 0.85 4.32
C GLY A 38 12.41 1.95 5.08
N THR A 39 13.74 2.03 5.03
CA THR A 39 14.53 2.99 5.80
C THR A 39 14.30 4.43 5.34
N HIS A 40 14.48 5.39 6.26
CA HIS A 40 14.30 6.82 5.97
C HIS A 40 15.24 7.32 4.88
N GLU A 41 16.51 6.93 4.93
CA GLU A 41 17.53 7.31 3.94
C GLU A 41 17.13 6.87 2.52
N ASN A 42 16.57 5.66 2.38
CA ASN A 42 16.20 5.12 1.08
C ASN A 42 15.08 5.89 0.37
N PHE A 43 14.19 6.57 1.11
CA PHE A 43 13.04 7.28 0.54
C PHE A 43 13.14 8.80 0.60
N SER A 44 13.82 9.36 1.61
CA SER A 44 14.02 10.81 1.73
C SER A 44 14.83 11.37 0.56
N VAL A 45 15.91 10.68 0.14
CA VAL A 45 16.72 11.03 -1.03
C VAL A 45 15.87 11.08 -2.32
N CYS A 46 14.86 10.21 -2.43
CA CYS A 46 13.94 10.22 -3.57
C CYS A 46 13.01 11.44 -3.62
N ASN A 47 12.91 12.20 -2.53
CA ASN A 47 11.99 13.33 -2.42
C ASN A 47 12.67 14.70 -2.27
N GLU A 48 14.01 14.74 -2.16
CA GLU A 48 14.79 15.98 -2.12
C GLU A 48 14.88 16.70 -3.49
N GLU A 49 15.17 17.99 -3.48
CA GLU A 49 14.96 18.87 -4.64
C GLU A 49 16.22 19.11 -5.51
N ASN A 50 17.33 18.39 -5.25
CA ASN A 50 18.62 18.76 -5.81
C ASN A 50 19.13 17.80 -6.92
N ASN A 51 19.17 18.37 -8.12
CA ASN A 51 19.80 17.94 -9.38
C ASN A 51 19.10 16.87 -10.22
N LEU A 52 18.67 17.34 -11.40
CA LEU A 52 18.11 16.66 -12.56
C LEU A 52 18.92 15.48 -13.13
N VAL A 53 20.04 15.06 -12.51
CA VAL A 53 20.98 14.11 -13.12
C VAL A 53 20.80 12.69 -12.60
N VAL A 54 20.46 12.42 -11.34
CA VAL A 54 20.13 11.05 -10.90
C VAL A 54 19.26 11.11 -9.65
N GLN A 55 17.94 11.22 -9.78
CA GLN A 55 17.07 10.82 -8.67
C GLN A 55 16.81 9.32 -8.80
N SER A 56 17.86 8.54 -8.52
CA SER A 56 17.67 7.14 -8.15
C SER A 56 16.80 7.12 -6.92
N CYS A 57 15.82 6.23 -6.89
CA CYS A 57 15.12 5.96 -5.64
C CYS A 57 15.62 4.60 -5.17
N PRO A 58 16.64 4.56 -4.29
CA PRO A 58 17.38 3.34 -4.02
C PRO A 58 16.47 2.19 -3.60
N ALA A 59 15.48 2.44 -2.74
CA ALA A 59 14.51 1.41 -2.36
C ALA A 59 13.73 0.83 -3.54
N ILE A 60 13.33 1.66 -4.51
CA ILE A 60 12.55 1.19 -5.66
C ILE A 60 13.45 0.40 -6.61
N GLU A 61 14.67 0.87 -6.82
CA GLU A 61 15.66 0.18 -7.66
C GLU A 61 16.02 -1.18 -7.06
N GLU A 62 16.27 -1.23 -5.75
CA GLU A 62 16.60 -2.47 -5.05
C GLU A 62 15.45 -3.49 -5.05
N ILE A 63 14.19 -3.02 -4.92
CA ILE A 63 13.00 -3.87 -5.08
C ILE A 63 12.91 -4.45 -6.49
N MET A 64 13.19 -3.63 -7.50
CA MET A 64 13.14 -4.05 -8.90
C MET A 64 14.24 -5.08 -9.21
N GLU A 65 15.44 -4.87 -8.71
CA GLU A 65 16.59 -5.76 -8.89
C GLU A 65 16.39 -7.10 -8.17
N ASN A 66 15.86 -7.09 -6.95
CA ASN A 66 15.66 -8.28 -6.11
C ASN A 66 14.28 -8.92 -6.28
N TRP A 67 13.52 -8.56 -7.31
CA TRP A 67 12.14 -9.00 -7.46
C TRP A 67 11.98 -10.51 -7.56
N ASP A 68 12.69 -11.16 -8.49
CA ASP A 68 12.50 -12.60 -8.72
C ASP A 68 13.12 -13.42 -7.59
N ASP A 69 14.43 -13.23 -7.37
CA ASP A 69 15.23 -14.07 -6.46
C ASP A 69 15.02 -13.72 -4.99
N GLY A 70 14.55 -12.51 -4.67
CA GLY A 70 14.25 -12.06 -3.31
C GLY A 70 12.75 -12.07 -3.01
N ILE A 71 11.98 -11.19 -3.65
CA ILE A 71 10.59 -10.94 -3.27
C ILE A 71 9.67 -12.09 -3.68
N LEU A 72 9.69 -12.48 -4.96
CA LEU A 72 8.86 -13.56 -5.46
C LEU A 72 9.25 -14.88 -4.80
N SER A 73 10.53 -15.23 -4.76
CA SER A 73 10.98 -16.50 -4.16
C SER A 73 10.56 -16.67 -2.70
N LEU A 74 10.59 -15.60 -1.90
CA LEU A 74 10.28 -15.64 -0.46
C LEU A 74 8.79 -15.66 -0.13
N PHE A 75 7.92 -15.31 -1.08
CA PHE A 75 6.51 -15.09 -0.84
C PHE A 75 5.57 -15.81 -1.82
N ASN A 76 6.11 -16.35 -2.91
CA ASN A 76 5.34 -17.20 -3.81
C ASN A 76 4.93 -18.46 -3.04
N SER A 77 3.63 -18.67 -2.95
CA SER A 77 3.05 -19.81 -2.25
C SER A 77 1.79 -20.23 -3.00
N PRO A 78 1.29 -21.46 -2.82
CA PRO A 78 0.05 -21.89 -3.48
C PRO A 78 -1.14 -20.96 -3.24
N ASP A 79 -1.15 -20.23 -2.12
CA ASP A 79 -2.21 -19.31 -1.70
C ASP A 79 -2.01 -17.86 -2.17
N ILE A 80 -0.86 -17.53 -2.76
CA ILE A 80 -0.52 -16.18 -3.25
C ILE A 80 0.17 -16.29 -4.60
N ASP A 81 -0.51 -15.83 -5.66
CA ASP A 81 0.11 -15.70 -6.96
C ASP A 81 0.95 -14.42 -7.10
N SER A 82 1.74 -14.35 -8.17
CA SER A 82 2.61 -13.21 -8.46
C SER A 82 1.83 -11.89 -8.65
N SER A 83 0.59 -11.95 -9.15
CA SER A 83 -0.23 -10.75 -9.34
C SER A 83 -0.64 -10.13 -8.00
N LYS A 84 -0.91 -10.97 -6.99
CA LYS A 84 -1.20 -10.52 -5.64
C LYS A 84 0.00 -9.84 -4.98
N LEU A 85 1.20 -10.37 -5.19
CA LEU A 85 2.45 -9.75 -4.71
C LEU A 85 2.72 -8.39 -5.36
N CYS A 86 2.32 -8.24 -6.62
CA CYS A 86 2.37 -6.95 -7.31
C CYS A 86 1.44 -5.91 -6.69
N ASP A 87 0.19 -6.31 -6.39
CA ASP A 87 -0.74 -5.41 -5.68
C ASP A 87 -0.17 -5.00 -4.31
N TYR A 88 0.34 -5.97 -3.54
CA TYR A 88 0.96 -5.67 -2.24
C TYR A 88 2.09 -4.67 -2.37
N THR A 89 3.00 -4.87 -3.32
CA THR A 89 4.12 -3.96 -3.55
C THR A 89 3.64 -2.55 -3.91
N PHE A 90 2.60 -2.46 -4.73
CA PHE A 90 2.04 -1.19 -5.18
C PHE A 90 1.39 -0.41 -4.03
N TYR A 91 0.56 -1.05 -3.21
CA TYR A 91 -0.07 -0.42 -2.05
C TYR A 91 0.89 -0.20 -0.87
N TRP A 92 1.99 -0.95 -0.79
CA TRP A 92 3.09 -0.64 0.10
C TRP A 92 3.77 0.67 -0.31
N LEU A 93 4.10 0.81 -1.60
CA LEU A 93 4.71 2.01 -2.16
C LEU A 93 3.84 3.24 -1.93
N TYR A 94 2.53 3.14 -2.09
CA TYR A 94 1.59 4.23 -1.78
C TYR A 94 1.74 4.73 -0.35
N GLY A 95 1.93 3.81 0.59
CA GLY A 95 2.19 4.14 1.99
C GLY A 95 3.48 4.93 2.15
N LYS A 96 4.56 4.49 1.48
CA LYS A 96 5.86 5.17 1.54
C LYS A 96 5.80 6.57 0.91
N LEU A 97 5.15 6.72 -0.24
CA LEU A 97 4.99 8.05 -0.87
C LEU A 97 4.27 9.04 0.07
N VAL A 98 3.26 8.56 0.81
CA VAL A 98 2.53 9.36 1.81
C VAL A 98 3.36 9.64 3.05
N GLU A 99 4.02 8.62 3.60
CA GLU A 99 4.86 8.69 4.81
C GLU A 99 5.96 9.75 4.67
N TYR A 100 6.60 9.79 3.50
CA TYR A 100 7.70 10.71 3.20
C TYR A 100 7.25 11.98 2.48
N ASN A 101 5.94 12.24 2.40
CA ASN A 101 5.33 13.44 1.83
C ASN A 101 5.87 13.80 0.43
N PHE A 102 5.77 12.85 -0.50
CA PHE A 102 6.35 13.00 -1.83
C PHE A 102 5.75 14.16 -2.64
N LYS A 103 6.61 14.93 -3.30
CA LYS A 103 6.18 15.94 -4.30
C LYS A 103 5.60 15.26 -5.53
N ILE A 104 4.59 15.87 -6.14
CA ILE A 104 3.91 15.35 -7.34
C ILE A 104 4.90 15.03 -8.48
N SER A 105 5.91 15.88 -8.69
CA SER A 105 6.98 15.63 -9.67
C SER A 105 7.73 14.34 -9.40
N ASN A 106 8.06 14.07 -8.14
CA ASN A 106 8.83 12.90 -7.71
C ASN A 106 7.98 11.63 -7.78
N ILE A 107 6.68 11.71 -7.45
CA ILE A 107 5.71 10.62 -7.67
C ILE A 107 5.66 10.24 -9.15
N SER A 108 5.70 11.22 -10.06
CA SER A 108 5.73 10.94 -11.50
C SER A 108 6.98 10.19 -11.93
N LEU A 109 8.16 10.54 -11.39
CA LEU A 109 9.41 9.83 -11.67
C LEU A 109 9.36 8.39 -11.18
N VAL A 110 8.83 8.19 -9.96
CA VAL A 110 8.58 6.86 -9.38
C VAL A 110 7.70 6.01 -10.30
N TYR A 111 6.55 6.53 -10.75
CA TYR A 111 5.67 5.79 -11.64
C TYR A 111 6.32 5.47 -12.99
N ASN A 112 7.13 6.38 -13.54
CA ASN A 112 7.79 6.13 -14.82
C ASN A 112 8.77 4.96 -14.70
N LYS A 113 9.59 4.91 -13.65
CA LYS A 113 10.50 3.80 -13.37
C LYS A 113 9.76 2.49 -13.12
N LEU A 114 8.69 2.54 -12.32
CA LEU A 114 7.95 1.34 -11.94
C LEU A 114 7.11 0.76 -13.08
N SER A 115 6.64 1.60 -14.01
CA SER A 115 5.70 1.18 -15.06
C SER A 115 6.25 0.10 -16.00
N SER A 116 7.51 0.22 -16.44
CA SER A 116 8.17 -0.78 -17.29
C SER A 116 8.34 -2.09 -16.55
N PHE A 117 8.86 -2.02 -15.32
CA PHE A 117 9.06 -3.17 -14.46
C PHE A 117 7.77 -3.94 -14.17
N MET A 118 6.71 -3.24 -13.79
CA MET A 118 5.43 -3.88 -13.47
C MET A 118 4.81 -4.53 -14.71
N LYS A 119 4.93 -3.91 -15.88
CA LYS A 119 4.47 -4.53 -17.13
C LYS A 119 5.13 -5.89 -17.35
N ASP A 120 6.44 -5.97 -17.12
CA ASP A 120 7.23 -7.16 -17.39
C ASP A 120 7.08 -8.25 -16.31
N LYS A 121 6.91 -7.86 -15.04
CA LYS A 121 6.91 -8.78 -13.90
C LYS A 121 5.52 -9.14 -13.38
N CYS A 122 4.59 -8.19 -13.42
CA CYS A 122 3.27 -8.34 -12.79
C CYS A 122 2.17 -8.68 -13.79
N PHE A 123 2.33 -8.23 -15.03
CA PHE A 123 1.29 -8.29 -16.05
C PHE A 123 1.74 -9.00 -17.33
N LYS A 124 2.84 -9.75 -17.26
CA LYS A 124 3.38 -10.49 -18.42
C LYS A 124 2.30 -11.37 -19.05
N GLY A 125 2.00 -11.11 -20.33
CA GLY A 125 1.00 -11.87 -21.10
C GLY A 125 -0.46 -11.49 -20.84
N LYS A 126 -0.74 -10.41 -20.10
CA LYS A 126 -2.07 -9.81 -20.03
C LYS A 126 -2.14 -8.66 -21.05
N ASP A 127 -2.99 -8.80 -22.07
CA ASP A 127 -3.25 -7.77 -23.10
C ASP A 127 -4.04 -6.57 -22.56
N GLU A 128 -4.47 -6.62 -21.31
CA GLU A 128 -5.04 -5.46 -20.64
C GLU A 128 -3.96 -4.38 -20.55
N ILE A 129 -4.15 -3.36 -21.39
CA ILE A 129 -3.42 -2.08 -21.32
C ILE A 129 -3.59 -1.57 -19.90
N PHE A 130 -2.61 -1.89 -19.06
CA PHE A 130 -2.63 -1.54 -17.66
C PHE A 130 -2.38 -0.04 -17.58
N TYR A 131 -3.45 0.74 -17.62
CA TYR A 131 -3.42 2.07 -17.07
C TYR A 131 -3.26 1.87 -15.57
N ILE A 132 -2.01 1.76 -15.09
CA ILE A 132 -1.70 2.17 -13.71
C ILE A 132 -2.32 3.57 -13.65
N LYS A 133 -3.51 3.71 -13.07
CA LYS A 133 -4.13 5.02 -12.93
C LYS A 133 -3.22 5.76 -11.97
N LYS A 134 -2.32 6.56 -12.52
CA LYS A 134 -1.30 7.27 -11.75
C LYS A 134 -2.05 8.23 -10.84
N VAL A 135 -1.88 8.04 -9.53
CA VAL A 135 -2.50 8.87 -8.50
C VAL A 135 -1.40 9.73 -7.92
N TYR A 136 -1.55 11.04 -8.04
CA TYR A 136 -0.53 11.99 -7.59
C TYR A 136 -0.88 12.67 -6.28
N ASP A 137 -2.17 12.69 -5.93
CA ASP A 137 -2.66 13.26 -4.68
C ASP A 137 -2.35 12.31 -3.52
N LEU A 138 -1.56 12.79 -2.55
CA LEU A 138 -1.15 11.99 -1.39
C LEU A 138 -2.35 11.52 -0.56
N LYS A 139 -3.43 12.32 -0.48
CA LYS A 139 -4.65 11.91 0.24
C LYS A 139 -5.37 10.77 -0.51
N GLU A 140 -5.44 10.82 -1.83
CA GLU A 140 -5.99 9.74 -2.63
C GLU A 140 -5.13 8.46 -2.54
N LEU A 141 -3.79 8.58 -2.56
CA LEU A 141 -2.87 7.46 -2.32
C LEU A 141 -3.12 6.81 -0.95
N LYS A 142 -3.20 7.63 0.11
CA LYS A 142 -3.51 7.19 1.46
C LYS A 142 -4.84 6.43 1.51
N ASN A 143 -5.89 7.03 0.97
CA ASN A 143 -7.23 6.46 1.01
C ASN A 143 -7.29 5.11 0.25
N LYS A 144 -6.67 5.03 -0.93
CA LYS A 144 -6.58 3.79 -1.72
C LYS A 144 -5.88 2.68 -0.96
N LYS A 145 -4.77 3.01 -0.30
CA LYS A 145 -4.04 2.07 0.55
C LYS A 145 -4.90 1.58 1.72
N GLU A 146 -5.53 2.47 2.46
CA GLU A 146 -6.34 2.10 3.63
C GLU A 146 -7.51 1.19 3.25
N LEU A 147 -8.17 1.46 2.12
CA LEU A 147 -9.21 0.58 1.58
C LEU A 147 -8.67 -0.80 1.21
N TYR A 148 -7.55 -0.85 0.49
CA TYR A 148 -6.94 -2.11 0.08
C TYR A 148 -6.51 -2.95 1.28
N ASP A 149 -5.77 -2.35 2.21
CA ASP A 149 -5.29 -3.01 3.43
C ASP A 149 -6.49 -3.53 4.25
N PHE A 150 -7.60 -2.78 4.33
CA PHE A 150 -8.83 -3.27 4.97
C PHE A 150 -9.41 -4.51 4.30
N VAL A 151 -9.50 -4.54 2.96
CA VAL A 151 -10.02 -5.71 2.23
C VAL A 151 -9.19 -6.95 2.54
N GLU A 152 -7.87 -6.82 2.51
CA GLU A 152 -6.95 -7.93 2.83
C GLU A 152 -7.04 -8.37 4.30
N TYR A 153 -7.26 -7.44 5.22
CA TYR A 153 -7.36 -7.75 6.65
C TYR A 153 -8.76 -8.23 7.07
N SER A 154 -9.80 -7.98 6.27
CA SER A 154 -11.20 -8.23 6.62
C SER A 154 -11.50 -9.65 7.08
N LYS A 155 -10.87 -10.66 6.44
CA LYS A 155 -11.05 -12.07 6.80
C LYS A 155 -10.54 -12.40 8.20
N TYR A 156 -9.50 -11.70 8.67
CA TYR A 156 -8.98 -11.86 10.03
C TYR A 156 -9.76 -11.01 11.03
N LEU A 157 -10.24 -9.84 10.60
CA LEU A 157 -11.05 -8.96 11.45
C LEU A 157 -12.34 -9.65 11.89
N LYS A 158 -12.96 -10.47 11.04
CA LYS A 158 -14.16 -11.24 11.41
C LYS A 158 -13.95 -12.14 12.63
N ASP A 159 -12.83 -12.85 12.67
CA ASP A 159 -12.49 -13.72 13.79
C ASP A 159 -12.18 -12.88 15.04
N ILE A 160 -11.42 -11.80 14.88
CA ILE A 160 -11.07 -10.88 15.96
C ILE A 160 -12.31 -10.18 16.54
N TRP A 161 -13.35 -9.93 15.75
CA TRP A 161 -14.62 -9.36 16.21
C TRP A 161 -15.42 -10.33 17.08
N ASN A 162 -15.31 -11.62 16.80
CA ASN A 162 -15.99 -12.67 17.56
C ASN A 162 -15.27 -12.94 18.88
N ASP A 163 -13.94 -12.83 18.89
CA ASP A 163 -13.09 -13.13 20.06
C ASP A 163 -12.82 -11.89 20.95
N GLY A 164 -13.17 -10.69 20.49
CA GLY A 164 -12.80 -9.43 21.14
C GLY A 164 -13.63 -9.06 22.38
N ILE A 165 -12.95 -8.73 23.49
CA ILE A 165 -13.55 -8.18 24.71
C ILE A 165 -13.66 -6.64 24.61
N GLY A 166 -14.84 -6.10 24.96
CA GLY A 166 -15.04 -4.69 25.33
C GLY A 166 -14.49 -3.64 24.35
N ASP A 167 -13.44 -2.93 24.78
CA ASP A 167 -12.95 -1.72 24.11
C ASP A 167 -12.22 -1.98 22.79
N ASN A 168 -11.60 -3.14 22.61
CA ASN A 168 -10.98 -3.52 21.33
C ASN A 168 -12.05 -3.70 20.25
N LYS A 169 -13.19 -4.31 20.61
CA LYS A 169 -14.34 -4.45 19.71
C LYS A 169 -14.84 -3.09 19.22
N LYS A 170 -14.97 -2.11 20.11
CA LYS A 170 -15.37 -0.74 19.75
C LYS A 170 -14.38 -0.10 18.76
N LYS A 171 -13.07 -0.23 19.01
CA LYS A 171 -12.02 0.31 18.11
C LYS A 171 -12.11 -0.31 16.72
N TYR A 172 -12.27 -1.63 16.62
CA TYR A 172 -12.42 -2.28 15.32
C TYR A 172 -13.73 -1.89 14.62
N CYS A 173 -14.85 -1.79 15.33
CA CYS A 173 -16.11 -1.29 14.75
C CYS A 173 -15.96 0.14 14.23
N GLY A 174 -15.28 1.01 14.99
CA GLY A 174 -14.97 2.38 14.57
C GLY A 174 -14.14 2.41 13.29
N TYR A 175 -13.10 1.59 13.21
CA TYR A 175 -12.27 1.47 12.01
C TYR A 175 -13.06 0.97 10.79
N THR A 176 -13.89 -0.06 10.96
CA THR A 176 -14.77 -0.54 9.89
C THR A 176 -15.73 0.55 9.40
N LYS A 177 -16.33 1.31 10.32
CA LYS A 177 -17.20 2.45 9.98
C LYS A 177 -16.42 3.50 9.19
N TYR A 178 -15.24 3.89 9.66
CA TYR A 178 -14.35 4.83 8.97
C TYR A 178 -14.04 4.38 7.54
N ILE A 179 -13.69 3.10 7.33
CA ILE A 179 -13.41 2.55 6.00
C ILE A 179 -14.64 2.62 5.08
N PHE A 180 -15.84 2.31 5.58
CA PHE A 180 -17.06 2.44 4.77
C PHE A 180 -17.41 3.90 4.44
N GLU A 181 -17.14 4.84 5.33
CA GLU A 181 -17.29 6.27 5.07
C GLU A 181 -16.29 6.74 4.01
N LEU A 182 -15.03 6.32 4.15
CA LEU A 182 -13.95 6.57 3.18
C LEU A 182 -14.32 6.07 1.77
N TYR A 183 -14.82 4.83 1.67
CA TYR A 183 -15.29 4.24 0.42
C TYR A 183 -16.39 5.09 -0.23
N LYS A 184 -17.41 5.50 0.55
CA LYS A 184 -18.51 6.34 0.06
C LYS A 184 -18.02 7.70 -0.44
N GLU A 185 -17.06 8.32 0.25
CA GLU A 185 -16.46 9.58 -0.20
C GLU A 185 -15.73 9.43 -1.53
N MET A 186 -14.95 8.35 -1.68
CA MET A 186 -14.21 8.08 -2.91
C MET A 186 -15.14 7.79 -4.09
N GLU A 187 -16.21 7.02 -3.90
CA GLU A 187 -17.23 6.82 -4.93
C GLU A 187 -17.88 8.13 -5.36
N ARG A 188 -18.28 8.99 -4.41
CA ARG A 188 -18.87 10.30 -4.72
C ARG A 188 -17.93 11.17 -5.55
N LYS A 189 -16.64 11.21 -5.21
CA LYS A 189 -15.63 11.98 -5.96
C LYS A 189 -15.41 11.43 -7.36
N ASN A 190 -15.36 10.11 -7.52
CA ASN A 190 -15.27 9.48 -8.83
C ASN A 190 -16.48 9.84 -9.70
N VAL A 191 -17.71 9.81 -9.17
CA VAL A 191 -18.92 10.22 -9.90
C VAL A 191 -18.87 11.69 -10.32
N HIS A 192 -18.33 12.59 -9.48
CA HIS A 192 -18.21 14.01 -9.84
C HIS A 192 -17.17 14.27 -10.94
N GLN A 193 -16.08 13.50 -11.00
CA GLN A 193 -15.10 13.59 -12.09
C GLN A 193 -15.73 13.26 -13.47
N TYR A 194 -16.75 12.40 -13.52
CA TYR A 194 -17.48 12.11 -14.77
C TYR A 194 -18.51 13.18 -15.15
N ILE A 195 -18.99 13.99 -14.20
CA ILE A 195 -19.97 15.06 -14.45
C ILE A 195 -19.26 16.36 -14.89
N SER A 196 -18.05 16.62 -14.40
CA SER A 196 -17.25 17.80 -14.79
C SER A 196 -16.59 17.70 -16.18
N MET A 197 -16.84 16.62 -16.91
CA MET A 197 -16.36 16.40 -18.29
C MET A 197 -17.50 16.41 -19.32
N LYS A 198 -18.71 16.84 -18.94
CA LYS A 198 -19.86 17.03 -19.82
C LYS A 198 -20.21 18.50 -19.98
#